data_AF-A0AAW2YMD8-F1
#
_entry.id   AF-A0AAW2YMD8-F1
#
_cell.length_a   1.000
_cell.length_b   1.000
_cell.length_c   1.000
_cell.angle_alpha   90.00
_cell.angle_beta   90.00
_cell.angle_gamma   90.00
#
_symmetry.space_group_name_H-M   'P 1'
#
loop_
_entity.id
_entity.type
_entity.pdbx_description
1 polymer ?
#
loop_
_entity_poly.entity_id
_entity_poly.type
_entity_poly.pdbx_seq_one_letter_code
_entity_poly.pdbx_strand_id
1 'polypeptide(L)'
;MAKQRIKQASRAKSRNESNQNDDELNSLSEFAMKFEACTKNYEKARTENTNLKNEVKRREAEHRHVIGYLQKDIELKGRSISQLQKQLIDMKQKVEDAAVEKKTHLETVKNTYEEQLKDLLEENTLLERMISELERTKNKKALLQETLNKRQSELISLKAECDREIIKAKLQTAQDIFVIKQEQAAYKVQHEEVVTENAVMLVDEKRRNISQSSIDLSVHLRMVEKQMVNAGAEKLSVQAKNKNHKMEFELSEQAVKEYARQGLYMSRSVRDLTKDKKKLEDNLSTVVNDHVQKYSLLLENNNISLQGRTVMVENLKDSLSIRNNELNELKKLSRRILNHKQEMESFFIEGIKQVKNEKSLHKEFETSEAFIQTPRKNTELAASSLLYNRSMQLMNERNFTFSSLNWEEKESVMRILLSRINGTSENKYSTQHYDKDFGLTQSIMVNNLGQASPPRVIHSTIKNHKAQQRYKHMVSNSLRAVPPVTPQTGRRPRSRSSSTGISRASSAGSSYRYNLGSRMTQVTTAPNNILRLLAEEGEFT
;
A
#
# COMPACT_ATOMS: atom_id res chain seq x y z
N MET A 1 59.18 11.07 92.09
CA MET A 1 59.31 11.94 93.28
C MET A 1 58.75 11.35 94.58
N ALA A 2 57.66 10.56 94.59
CA ALA A 2 57.19 9.87 95.82
C ALA A 2 58.17 8.79 96.36
N LYS A 3 58.84 8.02 95.48
CA LYS A 3 59.85 7.01 95.87
C LYS A 3 61.11 7.60 96.54
N GLN A 4 61.38 8.90 96.38
CA GLN A 4 62.50 9.59 97.02
C GLN A 4 62.17 10.05 98.45
N ARG A 5 60.89 10.28 98.79
CA ARG A 5 60.45 10.62 100.15
C ARG A 5 60.40 9.40 101.07
N ILE A 6 60.10 8.21 100.54
CA ILE A 6 60.12 6.95 101.32
C ILE A 6 61.55 6.56 101.73
N LYS A 7 62.56 6.85 100.89
CA LYS A 7 63.97 6.59 101.22
C LYS A 7 64.58 7.60 102.21
N GLN A 8 63.92 8.73 102.46
CA GLN A 8 64.35 9.72 103.47
C GLN A 8 63.65 9.52 104.84
N ALA A 9 62.52 8.82 104.89
CA ALA A 9 61.87 8.47 106.17
C ALA A 9 62.53 7.26 106.87
N SER A 10 63.32 6.44 106.17
CA SER A 10 63.94 5.23 106.73
C SER A 10 65.31 5.45 107.40
N ARG A 11 65.70 6.69 107.70
CA ARG A 11 67.00 7.03 108.33
C ARG A 11 66.90 7.83 109.65
N ALA A 12 65.70 8.06 110.20
CA ALA A 12 65.52 8.89 111.39
C ALA A 12 64.54 8.34 112.44
N LYS A 13 64.48 7.02 112.65
CA LYS A 13 63.75 6.43 113.78
C LYS A 13 64.56 5.29 114.41
N SER A 14 65.54 5.68 115.21
CA SER A 14 66.30 4.81 116.12
C SER A 14 66.35 5.53 117.46
N ARG A 15 65.34 5.27 118.29
CA ARG A 15 65.39 5.17 119.76
C ARG A 15 63.99 5.33 120.36
N ASN A 16 63.74 4.46 121.33
CA ASN A 16 62.72 4.49 122.35
C ASN A 16 61.28 4.10 122.00
N GLU A 17 60.75 3.36 122.98
CA GLU A 17 59.34 3.09 123.30
C GLU A 17 58.72 1.83 122.69
N SER A 18 58.93 0.78 123.49
CA SER A 18 58.22 -0.49 123.56
C SER A 18 56.75 -0.33 123.99
N ASN A 19 55.91 -1.19 123.43
CA ASN A 19 54.61 -1.66 123.95
C ASN A 19 53.38 -0.77 123.74
N GLN A 20 53.23 -0.21 122.54
CA GLN A 20 51.93 0.27 122.02
C GLN A 20 51.87 0.24 120.46
N ASN A 21 52.63 -0.66 119.83
CA ASN A 21 52.95 -0.58 118.39
C ASN A 21 52.27 -1.64 117.50
N ASP A 22 51.52 -2.60 118.04
CA ASP A 22 50.93 -3.67 117.22
C ASP A 22 49.60 -3.24 116.54
N ASP A 23 48.85 -2.31 117.13
CA ASP A 23 47.65 -1.73 116.50
C ASP A 23 48.01 -0.67 115.45
N GLU A 24 49.09 0.10 115.66
CA GLU A 24 49.60 1.03 114.65
C GLU A 24 50.23 0.32 113.46
N LEU A 25 50.90 -0.83 113.66
CA LEU A 25 51.43 -1.65 112.57
C LEU A 25 50.32 -2.31 111.74
N ASN A 26 49.26 -2.80 112.38
CA ASN A 26 48.09 -3.35 111.68
C ASN A 26 47.33 -2.26 110.91
N SER A 27 47.18 -1.06 111.47
CA SER A 27 46.64 0.12 110.78
C SER A 27 47.48 0.53 109.56
N LEU A 28 48.81 0.54 109.68
CA LEU A 28 49.73 0.84 108.58
C LEU A 28 49.74 -0.25 107.51
N SER A 29 49.63 -1.52 107.89
CA SER A 29 49.49 -2.66 106.98
C SER A 29 48.15 -2.62 106.23
N GLU A 30 47.06 -2.33 106.92
CA GLU A 30 45.73 -2.17 106.32
C GLU A 30 45.68 -0.95 105.39
N PHE A 31 46.34 0.16 105.76
CA PHE A 31 46.50 1.32 104.89
C PHE A 31 47.37 1.01 103.67
N ALA A 32 48.46 0.25 103.83
CA ALA A 32 49.30 -0.18 102.72
C ALA A 32 48.55 -1.10 101.76
N MET A 33 47.76 -2.06 102.27
CA MET A 33 46.89 -2.92 101.46
C MET A 33 45.78 -2.12 100.75
N LYS A 34 45.13 -1.16 101.44
CA LYS A 34 44.14 -0.27 100.82
C LYS A 34 44.78 0.65 99.77
N PHE A 35 45.99 1.13 100.00
CA PHE A 35 46.74 1.93 99.04
C PHE A 35 47.20 1.11 97.83
N GLU A 36 47.63 -0.14 98.03
CA GLU A 36 47.97 -1.07 96.97
C GLU A 36 46.73 -1.49 96.16
N ALA A 37 45.60 -1.74 96.81
CA ALA A 37 44.32 -1.97 96.14
C ALA A 37 43.85 -0.74 95.37
N CYS A 38 44.00 0.46 95.93
CA CYS A 38 43.65 1.72 95.28
C CYS A 38 44.54 1.99 94.06
N THR A 39 45.85 1.77 94.15
CA THR A 39 46.79 1.92 93.02
C THR A 39 46.53 0.88 91.94
N LYS A 40 46.26 -0.38 92.31
CA LYS A 40 45.89 -1.43 91.36
C LYS A 40 44.56 -1.14 90.66
N ASN A 41 43.58 -0.60 91.39
CA ASN A 41 42.30 -0.16 90.81
C ASN A 41 42.47 1.07 89.90
N TYR A 42 43.34 2.01 90.28
CA TYR A 42 43.70 3.15 89.44
C TYR A 42 44.40 2.72 88.15
N GLU A 43 45.35 1.79 88.23
CA GLU A 43 46.01 1.24 87.04
C GLU A 43 45.04 0.48 86.15
N LYS A 44 44.15 -0.36 86.72
CA LYS A 44 43.07 -1.00 85.97
C LYS A 44 42.19 0.03 85.25
N ALA A 45 41.67 1.02 85.97
CA ALA A 45 40.85 2.08 85.41
C ALA A 45 41.61 2.87 84.33
N ARG A 46 42.91 3.10 84.51
CA ARG A 46 43.76 3.76 83.50
C ARG A 46 43.90 2.90 82.25
N THR A 47 44.16 1.60 82.38
CA THR A 47 44.28 0.67 81.25
C THR A 47 42.94 0.51 80.51
N GLU A 48 41.83 0.43 81.24
CA GLU A 48 40.49 0.36 80.69
C GLU A 48 40.14 1.63 79.93
N ASN A 49 40.46 2.81 80.47
CA ASN A 49 40.26 4.09 79.79
C ASN A 49 41.14 4.19 78.51
N THR A 50 42.37 3.67 78.53
CA THR A 50 43.18 3.58 77.30
C THR A 50 42.59 2.60 76.27
N ASN A 51 42.04 1.47 76.71
CA ASN A 51 41.39 0.50 75.84
C ASN A 51 40.12 1.08 75.22
N LEU A 52 39.26 1.72 76.02
CA LEU A 52 38.06 2.42 75.54
C LEU A 52 38.42 3.52 74.54
N LYS A 53 39.49 4.30 74.79
CA LYS A 53 39.98 5.29 73.81
C LYS A 53 40.44 4.65 72.50
N ASN A 54 41.14 3.52 72.55
CA ASN A 54 41.57 2.80 71.36
C ASN A 54 40.38 2.18 70.61
N GLU A 55 39.39 1.67 71.34
CA GLU A 55 38.18 1.10 70.76
C GLU A 55 37.31 2.17 70.09
N VAL A 56 37.16 3.33 70.70
CA VAL A 56 36.50 4.50 70.08
C VAL A 56 37.22 4.90 68.81
N LYS A 57 38.55 5.02 68.82
CA LYS A 57 39.35 5.32 67.61
C LYS A 57 39.16 4.27 66.51
N ARG A 58 39.09 2.98 66.88
CA ARG A 58 38.83 1.88 65.94
C ARG A 58 37.44 2.00 65.32
N ARG A 59 36.40 2.19 66.14
CA ARG A 59 35.02 2.39 65.66
C ARG A 59 34.89 3.62 64.77
N GLU A 60 35.54 4.73 65.14
CA GLU A 60 35.58 5.92 64.29
C GLU A 60 36.27 5.68 62.94
N ALA A 61 37.33 4.88 62.90
CA ALA A 61 37.99 4.50 61.65
C ALA A 61 37.08 3.62 60.77
N GLU A 62 36.37 2.66 61.36
CA GLU A 62 35.39 1.82 60.67
C GLU A 62 34.22 2.65 60.14
N HIS A 63 33.67 3.57 60.95
CA HIS A 63 32.63 4.49 60.53
C HIS A 63 33.08 5.37 59.37
N ARG A 64 34.31 5.91 59.41
CA ARG A 64 34.88 6.65 58.27
C ARG A 64 34.96 5.80 57.01
N HIS A 65 35.31 4.52 57.13
CA HIS A 65 35.37 3.61 55.99
C HIS A 65 33.99 3.32 55.40
N VAL A 66 32.99 3.05 56.24
CA VAL A 66 31.60 2.84 55.81
C VAL A 66 31.03 4.10 55.15
N ILE A 67 31.26 5.28 55.74
CA ILE A 67 30.83 6.56 55.15
C ILE A 67 31.49 6.76 53.78
N GLY A 68 32.80 6.51 53.66
CA GLY A 68 33.52 6.62 52.39
C GLY A 68 33.00 5.65 51.32
N TYR A 69 32.67 4.42 51.70
CA TYR A 69 32.05 3.44 50.81
C TYR A 69 30.68 3.91 50.32
N LEU A 70 29.82 4.39 51.24
CA LEU A 70 28.48 4.89 50.90
C LEU A 70 28.53 6.13 50.03
N GLN A 71 29.47 7.06 50.28
CA GLN A 71 29.69 8.23 49.42
C GLN A 71 30.09 7.80 48.00
N LYS A 72 31.01 6.84 47.87
CA LYS A 72 31.42 6.31 46.56
C LYS A 72 30.26 5.60 45.84
N ASP A 73 29.44 4.83 46.55
CA ASP A 73 28.26 4.18 45.99
C ASP A 73 27.21 5.22 45.52
N ILE A 74 26.98 6.28 46.31
CA ILE A 74 26.12 7.40 45.92
C ILE A 74 26.64 8.10 44.66
N GLU A 75 27.94 8.35 44.56
CA GLU A 75 28.55 8.95 43.36
C GLU A 75 28.40 8.05 42.12
N LEU A 76 28.64 6.75 42.26
CA LEU A 76 28.48 5.79 41.15
C LEU A 76 27.02 5.72 40.68
N LYS A 77 26.07 5.65 41.62
CA LYS A 77 24.63 5.71 41.31
C LYS A 77 24.26 7.05 40.66
N GLY A 78 24.81 8.17 41.14
CA GLY A 78 24.63 9.49 40.54
C GLY A 78 25.09 9.53 39.08
N ARG A 79 26.28 9.01 38.77
CA ARG A 79 26.78 8.89 37.40
C ARG A 79 25.89 8.01 36.52
N SER A 80 25.43 6.87 37.06
CA SER A 80 24.51 5.98 36.34
C SER A 80 23.16 6.65 36.05
N ILE A 81 22.62 7.42 37.01
CA ILE A 81 21.38 8.19 36.82
C ILE A 81 21.57 9.23 35.72
N SER A 82 22.66 9.99 35.74
CA SER A 82 22.95 10.99 34.70
C SER A 82 23.12 10.36 33.30
N GLN A 83 23.76 9.18 33.22
CA GLN A 83 23.88 8.44 31.95
C GLN A 83 22.52 7.97 31.43
N LEU A 84 21.68 7.40 32.30
CA LEU A 84 20.34 6.96 31.92
C LEU A 84 19.44 8.15 31.52
N GLN A 85 19.54 9.28 32.22
CA GLN A 85 18.84 10.51 31.84
C GLN A 85 19.27 11.01 30.46
N LYS A 86 20.57 11.00 30.17
CA LYS A 86 21.08 11.37 28.85
C LYS A 86 20.57 10.43 27.76
N GLN A 87 20.63 9.11 27.98
CA GLN A 87 20.09 8.12 27.04
C GLN A 87 18.59 8.31 26.79
N LEU A 88 17.82 8.66 27.82
CA LEU A 88 16.38 8.90 27.71
C LEU A 88 16.09 10.17 26.89
N ILE A 89 16.88 11.23 27.05
CA ILE A 89 16.77 12.45 26.24
C ILE A 89 17.12 12.14 24.77
N ASP A 90 18.24 11.46 24.52
CA ASP A 90 18.68 11.09 23.16
C ASP A 90 17.64 10.19 22.46
N MET A 91 17.03 9.26 23.21
CA MET A 91 15.96 8.39 22.71
C MET A 91 14.68 9.17 22.38
N LYS A 92 14.28 10.13 23.24
CA LYS A 92 13.13 11.00 22.97
C LYS A 92 13.36 11.85 21.72
N GLN A 93 14.53 12.45 21.58
CA GLN A 93 14.88 13.26 20.40
C GLN A 93 14.83 12.41 19.12
N LYS A 94 15.40 11.20 19.12
CA LYS A 94 15.36 10.29 17.97
C LYS A 94 13.92 9.91 17.57
N VAL A 95 13.04 9.71 18.54
CA VAL A 95 11.63 9.40 18.27
C VAL A 95 10.91 10.62 17.70
N GLU A 96 11.21 11.81 18.20
CA GLU A 96 10.64 13.08 17.71
C GLU A 96 11.10 13.39 16.28
N ASP A 97 12.40 13.25 15.99
CA ASP A 97 12.98 13.42 14.65
C ASP A 97 12.34 12.43 13.65
N ALA A 98 12.21 11.15 14.04
CA ALA A 98 11.56 10.14 13.20
C ALA A 98 10.06 10.42 12.98
N ALA A 99 9.38 11.00 13.97
CA ALA A 99 7.98 11.40 13.84
C ALA A 99 7.83 12.59 12.87
N VAL A 100 8.74 13.58 12.92
CA VAL A 100 8.79 14.72 11.99
C VAL A 100 9.11 14.25 10.58
N GLU A 101 10.11 13.36 10.40
CA GLU A 101 10.46 12.79 9.10
C GLU A 101 9.28 12.00 8.50
N LYS A 102 8.61 11.17 9.30
CA LYS A 102 7.42 10.44 8.84
C LYS A 102 6.26 11.38 8.48
N LYS A 103 6.04 12.45 9.25
CA LYS A 103 5.01 13.44 8.98
C LYS A 103 5.28 14.20 7.68
N THR A 104 6.52 14.66 7.48
CA THR A 104 6.92 15.34 6.24
C THR A 104 6.83 14.42 5.03
N HIS A 105 7.24 13.15 5.16
CA HIS A 105 7.07 12.17 4.09
C HIS A 105 5.60 11.94 3.73
N LEU A 106 4.72 11.78 4.73
CA LEU A 106 3.28 11.62 4.49
C LEU A 106 2.68 12.85 3.79
N GLU A 107 3.08 14.07 4.17
CA GLU A 107 2.60 15.29 3.50
C GLU A 107 3.11 15.36 2.05
N THR A 108 4.36 15.00 1.78
CA THR A 108 4.87 14.95 0.40
C THR A 108 4.12 13.94 -0.46
N VAL A 109 3.84 12.74 0.08
CA VAL A 109 3.08 11.70 -0.62
C VAL A 109 1.65 12.16 -0.88
N LYS A 110 0.99 12.77 0.10
CA LYS A 110 -0.34 13.36 -0.06
C LYS A 110 -0.36 14.38 -1.19
N ASN A 111 0.56 15.34 -1.19
CA ASN A 111 0.65 16.37 -2.23
C ASN A 111 0.88 15.76 -3.63
N THR A 112 1.71 14.71 -3.75
CA THR A 112 1.91 14.03 -5.04
C THR A 112 0.65 13.33 -5.55
N TYR A 113 -0.17 12.76 -4.66
CA TYR A 113 -1.45 12.16 -5.06
C TYR A 113 -2.51 13.21 -5.39
N GLU A 114 -2.51 14.36 -4.70
CA GLU A 114 -3.38 15.49 -5.04
C GLU A 114 -3.05 16.06 -6.43
N GLU A 115 -1.77 16.17 -6.77
CA GLU A 115 -1.32 16.61 -8.10
C GLU A 115 -1.72 15.59 -9.19
N GLN A 116 -1.50 14.29 -8.96
CA GLN A 116 -1.96 13.24 -9.89
C GLN A 116 -3.48 13.22 -10.07
N LEU A 117 -4.24 13.46 -8.99
CA LEU A 117 -5.69 13.54 -9.07
C LEU A 117 -6.13 14.74 -9.90
N LYS A 118 -5.45 15.87 -9.77
CA LYS A 118 -5.69 17.07 -10.58
C LYS A 118 -5.42 16.81 -12.07
N ASP A 119 -4.29 16.18 -12.40
CA ASP A 119 -3.95 15.83 -13.79
C ASP A 119 -5.00 14.89 -14.42
N LEU A 120 -5.45 13.88 -13.67
CA LEU A 120 -6.49 12.95 -14.12
C LEU A 120 -7.86 13.62 -14.29
N LEU A 121 -8.18 14.60 -13.44
CA LEU A 121 -9.40 15.40 -13.60
C LEU A 121 -9.31 16.28 -14.86
N GLU A 122 -8.17 16.93 -15.11
CA GLU A 122 -7.96 17.71 -16.34
C GLU A 122 -8.05 16.82 -17.60
N GLU A 123 -7.48 15.61 -17.58
CA GLU A 123 -7.61 14.63 -18.67
C GLU A 123 -9.08 14.20 -18.89
N ASN A 124 -9.83 13.90 -17.83
CA ASN A 124 -11.27 13.58 -17.95
C ASN A 124 -12.07 14.72 -18.58
N THR A 125 -11.83 15.97 -18.18
CA THR A 125 -12.52 17.13 -18.78
C THR A 125 -12.16 17.33 -20.27
N LEU A 126 -10.96 16.92 -20.70
CA LEU A 126 -10.58 16.92 -22.11
C LEU A 126 -11.31 15.82 -22.88
N LEU A 127 -11.37 14.61 -22.33
CA LEU A 127 -12.08 13.49 -22.94
C LEU A 127 -13.58 13.76 -23.08
N GLU A 128 -14.21 14.36 -22.07
CA GLU A 128 -15.62 14.78 -22.12
C GLU A 128 -15.89 15.80 -23.25
N ARG A 129 -14.98 16.77 -23.43
CA ARG A 129 -15.03 17.71 -24.56
C ARG A 129 -14.90 17.00 -25.90
N MET A 130 -13.96 16.07 -26.03
CA MET A 130 -13.76 15.28 -27.27
C MET A 130 -14.98 14.41 -27.59
N ILE A 131 -15.60 13.78 -26.60
CA ILE A 131 -16.83 13.00 -26.77
C ILE A 131 -17.96 13.92 -27.29
N SER A 132 -18.12 15.10 -26.68
CA SER A 132 -19.11 16.09 -27.11
C SER A 132 -18.89 16.55 -28.57
N GLU A 133 -17.64 16.73 -28.99
CA GLU A 133 -17.31 17.05 -30.39
C GLU A 133 -17.61 15.89 -31.34
N LEU A 134 -17.30 14.65 -30.94
CA LEU A 134 -17.63 13.45 -31.73
C LEU A 134 -19.15 13.30 -31.91
N GLU A 135 -19.94 13.57 -30.87
CA GLU A 135 -21.40 13.56 -30.98
C GLU A 135 -21.92 14.63 -31.94
N ARG A 136 -21.38 15.86 -31.88
CA ARG A 136 -21.72 16.93 -32.84
C ARG A 136 -21.40 16.54 -34.28
N THR A 137 -20.22 15.95 -34.53
CA THR A 137 -19.84 15.50 -35.88
C THR A 137 -20.68 14.34 -36.38
N LYS A 138 -21.06 13.39 -35.50
CA LYS A 138 -21.98 12.29 -35.80
C LYS A 138 -23.36 12.81 -36.19
N ASN A 139 -23.91 13.76 -35.43
CA ASN A 139 -25.20 14.39 -35.72
C ASN A 139 -25.16 15.16 -37.05
N LYS A 140 -24.08 15.92 -37.30
CA LYS A 140 -23.87 16.61 -38.59
C LYS A 140 -23.79 15.63 -39.76
N LYS A 141 -23.10 14.49 -39.59
CA LYS A 141 -23.03 13.43 -40.61
C LYS A 141 -24.41 12.82 -40.88
N ALA A 142 -25.22 12.56 -39.85
CA ALA A 142 -26.57 12.06 -40.01
C ALA A 142 -27.45 13.04 -40.80
N LEU A 143 -27.39 14.34 -40.47
CA LEU A 143 -28.13 15.40 -41.17
C LEU A 143 -27.72 15.52 -42.65
N LEU A 144 -26.41 15.48 -42.94
CA LEU A 144 -25.90 15.50 -44.31
C LEU A 144 -26.33 14.25 -45.09
N GLN A 145 -26.34 13.08 -44.45
CA GLN A 145 -26.81 11.84 -45.07
C GLN A 145 -28.30 11.90 -45.41
N GLU A 146 -29.12 12.44 -44.51
CA GLU A 146 -30.55 12.64 -44.75
C GLU A 146 -30.78 13.61 -45.91
N THR A 147 -30.02 14.71 -45.96
CA THR A 147 -30.09 15.70 -47.05
C THR A 147 -29.69 15.08 -48.39
N LEU A 148 -28.64 14.25 -48.40
CA LEU A 148 -28.20 13.52 -49.59
C LEU A 148 -29.29 12.57 -50.10
N ASN A 149 -29.91 11.80 -49.19
CA ASN A 149 -30.99 10.86 -49.55
C ASN A 149 -32.21 11.62 -50.11
N LYS A 150 -32.58 12.77 -49.52
CA LYS A 150 -33.65 13.65 -50.04
C LYS A 150 -33.33 14.12 -51.47
N ARG A 151 -32.13 14.66 -51.71
CA ARG A 151 -31.69 15.09 -53.05
C ARG A 151 -31.65 13.96 -54.07
N GLN A 152 -31.25 12.75 -53.66
CA GLN A 152 -31.29 11.57 -54.53
C GLN A 152 -32.74 11.22 -54.92
N SER A 153 -33.68 11.26 -53.98
CA SER A 153 -35.09 11.01 -54.26
C SER A 153 -35.69 12.08 -55.20
N GLU A 154 -35.34 13.36 -55.00
CA GLU A 154 -35.73 14.46 -55.91
C GLU A 154 -35.21 14.23 -57.33
N LEU A 155 -33.93 13.86 -57.48
CA LEU A 155 -33.35 13.57 -58.79
C LEU A 155 -34.01 12.39 -59.50
N ILE A 156 -34.36 11.32 -58.76
CA ILE A 156 -35.07 10.17 -59.32
C ILE A 156 -36.47 10.60 -59.79
N SER A 157 -37.19 11.38 -58.98
CA SER A 157 -38.52 11.89 -59.34
C SER A 157 -38.47 12.78 -60.59
N LEU A 158 -37.54 13.74 -60.63
CA LEU A 158 -37.36 14.66 -61.76
C LEU A 158 -37.00 13.90 -63.03
N LYS A 159 -36.10 12.91 -62.94
CA LYS A 159 -35.74 12.05 -64.07
C LYS A 159 -36.97 11.29 -64.61
N ALA A 160 -37.79 10.71 -63.73
CA ALA A 160 -39.01 10.02 -64.11
C ALA A 160 -40.06 10.96 -64.74
N GLU A 161 -40.10 12.23 -64.34
CA GLU A 161 -40.93 13.25 -64.97
C GLU A 161 -40.43 13.62 -66.37
N CYS A 162 -39.14 13.91 -66.53
CA CYS A 162 -38.54 14.16 -67.84
C CYS A 162 -38.73 12.97 -68.80
N ASP A 163 -38.54 11.73 -68.33
CA ASP A 163 -38.76 10.53 -69.15
C ASP A 163 -40.22 10.43 -69.61
N ARG A 164 -41.20 10.76 -68.75
CA ARG A 164 -42.62 10.82 -69.11
C ARG A 164 -42.90 11.88 -70.17
N GLU A 165 -42.33 13.07 -70.05
CA GLU A 165 -42.48 14.14 -71.03
C GLU A 165 -41.86 13.77 -72.39
N ILE A 166 -40.68 13.15 -72.38
CA ILE A 166 -40.01 12.65 -73.59
C ILE A 166 -40.88 11.60 -74.29
N ILE A 167 -41.46 10.66 -73.54
CA ILE A 167 -42.36 9.64 -74.11
C ILE A 167 -43.60 10.31 -74.73
N LYS A 168 -44.22 11.27 -74.02
CA LYS A 168 -45.38 12.01 -74.52
C LYS A 168 -45.07 12.76 -75.82
N ALA A 169 -43.94 13.46 -75.87
CA ALA A 169 -43.50 14.17 -77.07
C ALA A 169 -43.25 13.21 -78.25
N LYS A 170 -42.58 12.08 -78.01
CA LYS A 170 -42.34 11.05 -79.04
C LYS A 170 -43.64 10.47 -79.59
N LEU A 171 -44.62 10.20 -78.72
CA LEU A 171 -45.92 9.65 -79.12
C LEU A 171 -46.69 10.65 -79.99
N GLN A 172 -46.68 11.94 -79.60
CA GLN A 172 -47.28 13.00 -80.41
C GLN A 172 -46.62 13.10 -81.79
N THR A 173 -45.29 13.14 -81.85
CA THR A 173 -44.56 13.20 -83.14
C THR A 173 -44.84 11.97 -84.01
N ALA A 174 -44.94 10.77 -83.42
CA ALA A 174 -45.28 9.56 -84.16
C ALA A 174 -46.70 9.61 -84.74
N GLN A 175 -47.66 10.14 -83.98
CA GLN A 175 -49.03 10.37 -84.44
C GLN A 175 -49.09 11.38 -85.59
N ASP A 176 -48.40 12.51 -85.47
CA ASP A 176 -48.35 13.53 -86.53
C ASP A 176 -47.75 12.96 -87.83
N ILE A 177 -46.64 12.20 -87.72
CA ILE A 177 -46.03 11.51 -88.87
C ILE A 177 -47.00 10.52 -89.53
N PHE A 178 -47.80 9.79 -88.73
CA PHE A 178 -48.77 8.83 -89.24
C PHE A 178 -49.86 9.53 -90.06
N VAL A 179 -50.44 10.61 -89.52
CA VAL A 179 -51.47 11.40 -90.21
C VAL A 179 -50.96 11.92 -91.56
N ILE A 180 -49.77 12.54 -91.58
CA ILE A 180 -49.17 13.07 -92.81
C ILE A 180 -48.95 11.97 -93.85
N LYS A 181 -48.48 10.78 -93.43
CA LYS A 181 -48.28 9.65 -94.35
C LYS A 181 -49.58 9.11 -94.91
N GLN A 182 -50.64 9.07 -94.10
CA GLN A 182 -51.96 8.62 -94.54
C GLN A 182 -52.54 9.55 -95.61
N GLU A 183 -52.43 10.86 -95.40
CA GLU A 183 -52.84 11.87 -96.39
C GLU A 183 -52.06 11.74 -97.70
N GLN A 184 -50.73 11.63 -97.63
CA GLN A 184 -49.88 11.44 -98.81
C GLN A 184 -50.22 10.16 -99.59
N ALA A 185 -50.54 9.07 -98.90
CA ALA A 185 -50.94 7.82 -99.53
C ALA A 185 -52.29 7.96 -100.26
N ALA A 186 -53.27 8.61 -99.63
CA ALA A 186 -54.57 8.88 -100.25
C ALA A 186 -54.44 9.71 -101.53
N TYR A 187 -53.61 10.76 -101.52
CA TYR A 187 -53.34 11.57 -102.71
C TYR A 187 -52.70 10.76 -103.85
N LYS A 188 -51.74 9.87 -103.54
CA LYS A 188 -51.09 9.03 -104.55
C LYS A 188 -52.05 8.04 -105.19
N VAL A 189 -52.87 7.36 -104.38
CA VAL A 189 -53.86 6.39 -104.87
C VAL A 189 -54.85 7.07 -105.82
N GLN A 190 -55.40 8.22 -105.44
CA GLN A 190 -56.31 8.99 -106.30
C GLN A 190 -55.66 9.37 -107.64
N HIS A 191 -54.39 9.78 -107.62
CA HIS A 191 -53.68 10.14 -108.85
C HIS A 191 -53.36 8.91 -109.72
N GLU A 192 -52.97 7.78 -109.13
CA GLU A 192 -52.67 6.54 -109.84
C GLU A 192 -53.93 5.89 -110.43
N GLU A 193 -55.07 5.91 -109.73
CA GLU A 193 -56.36 5.43 -110.24
C GLU A 193 -56.80 6.19 -111.49
N VAL A 194 -56.73 7.52 -111.48
CA VAL A 194 -57.08 8.36 -112.65
C VAL A 194 -56.17 8.09 -113.85
N VAL A 195 -54.88 7.84 -113.63
CA VAL A 195 -53.93 7.55 -114.71
C VAL A 195 -54.10 6.13 -115.26
N THR A 196 -54.37 5.15 -114.40
CA THR A 196 -54.52 3.74 -114.80
C THR A 196 -55.89 3.46 -115.44
N GLU A 197 -56.97 4.08 -114.95
CA GLU A 197 -58.31 3.99 -115.56
C GLU A 197 -58.32 4.54 -116.99
N ASN A 198 -57.64 5.66 -117.24
CA ASN A 198 -57.48 6.23 -118.57
C ASN A 198 -56.61 5.37 -119.51
N ALA A 199 -55.64 4.62 -118.99
CA ALA A 199 -54.76 3.77 -119.78
C ALA A 199 -55.36 2.38 -120.12
N VAL A 200 -56.19 1.83 -119.24
CA VAL A 200 -56.81 0.50 -119.41
C VAL A 200 -57.96 0.51 -120.43
N MET A 201 -58.62 1.66 -120.66
CA MET A 201 -59.69 1.80 -121.67
C MET A 201 -59.24 1.67 -123.14
N LEU A 202 -57.93 1.65 -123.44
CA LEU A 202 -57.40 1.77 -124.81
C LEU A 202 -56.72 0.50 -125.36
N VAL A 203 -56.87 -0.66 -124.71
CA VAL A 203 -55.93 -1.77 -124.94
C VAL A 203 -56.60 -3.17 -125.03
N ASP A 204 -56.24 -3.90 -126.09
CA ASP A 204 -56.70 -5.26 -126.45
C ASP A 204 -56.38 -6.36 -125.41
N GLU A 205 -57.18 -7.43 -125.40
CA GLU A 205 -57.17 -8.54 -124.43
C GLU A 205 -55.80 -9.24 -124.26
N LYS A 206 -55.01 -9.37 -125.34
CA LYS A 206 -53.66 -9.95 -125.26
C LYS A 206 -52.68 -9.04 -124.53
N ARG A 207 -52.85 -7.72 -124.64
CA ARG A 207 -52.10 -6.74 -123.85
C ARG A 207 -52.61 -6.63 -122.42
N ARG A 208 -53.89 -6.94 -122.14
CA ARG A 208 -54.38 -7.09 -120.75
C ARG A 208 -53.70 -8.24 -120.03
N ASN A 209 -53.48 -9.37 -120.69
CA ASN A 209 -52.76 -10.50 -120.10
C ASN A 209 -51.26 -10.19 -119.88
N ILE A 210 -50.61 -9.47 -120.80
CA ILE A 210 -49.23 -8.98 -120.61
C ILE A 210 -49.18 -7.93 -119.48
N SER A 211 -50.18 -7.05 -119.38
CA SER A 211 -50.32 -6.07 -118.31
C SER A 211 -50.52 -6.76 -116.96
N GLN A 212 -51.37 -7.78 -116.89
CA GLN A 212 -51.59 -8.56 -115.67
C GLN A 212 -50.32 -9.30 -115.24
N SER A 213 -49.60 -9.94 -116.17
CA SER A 213 -48.32 -10.57 -115.87
C SER A 213 -47.26 -9.55 -115.43
N SER A 214 -47.24 -8.35 -116.03
CA SER A 214 -46.38 -7.24 -115.61
C SER A 214 -46.75 -6.71 -114.21
N ILE A 215 -48.04 -6.65 -113.88
CA ILE A 215 -48.54 -6.30 -112.54
C ILE A 215 -48.08 -7.36 -111.54
N ASP A 216 -48.27 -8.65 -111.84
CA ASP A 216 -47.84 -9.75 -110.96
C ASP A 216 -46.32 -9.75 -110.75
N LEU A 217 -45.54 -9.52 -111.82
CA LEU A 217 -44.08 -9.38 -111.72
C LEU A 217 -43.69 -8.15 -110.90
N SER A 218 -44.41 -7.03 -111.06
CA SER A 218 -44.20 -5.80 -110.28
C SER A 218 -44.59 -5.95 -108.81
N VAL A 219 -45.60 -6.76 -108.50
CA VAL A 219 -45.97 -7.12 -107.12
C VAL A 219 -44.88 -8.01 -106.51
N HIS A 220 -44.39 -8.99 -107.26
CA HIS A 220 -43.29 -9.84 -106.80
C HIS A 220 -42.00 -9.03 -106.57
N LEU A 221 -41.65 -8.13 -107.47
CA LEU A 221 -40.49 -7.24 -107.33
C LEU A 221 -40.64 -6.33 -106.11
N ARG A 222 -41.81 -5.71 -105.90
CA ARG A 222 -42.12 -4.93 -104.68
C ARG A 222 -42.02 -5.77 -103.41
N MET A 223 -42.44 -7.04 -103.45
CA MET A 223 -42.31 -7.96 -102.32
C MET A 223 -40.84 -8.24 -102.00
N VAL A 224 -40.01 -8.50 -103.01
CA VAL A 224 -38.57 -8.71 -102.85
C VAL A 224 -37.87 -7.45 -102.35
N GLU A 225 -38.18 -6.28 -102.90
CA GLU A 225 -37.66 -5.00 -102.41
C GLU A 225 -38.04 -4.75 -100.94
N LYS A 226 -39.30 -5.02 -100.57
CA LYS A 226 -39.75 -4.94 -99.18
C LYS A 226 -38.98 -5.90 -98.28
N GLN A 227 -38.74 -7.13 -98.73
CA GLN A 227 -37.90 -8.09 -98.00
C GLN A 227 -36.46 -7.60 -97.85
N MET A 228 -35.86 -7.01 -98.89
CA MET A 228 -34.52 -6.42 -98.82
C MET A 228 -34.44 -5.23 -97.85
N VAL A 229 -35.44 -4.34 -97.85
CA VAL A 229 -35.53 -3.21 -96.91
C VAL A 229 -35.70 -3.70 -95.48
N ASN A 230 -36.58 -4.69 -95.24
CA ASN A 230 -36.78 -5.29 -93.92
C ASN A 230 -35.49 -5.97 -93.42
N ALA A 231 -34.83 -6.77 -94.27
CA ALA A 231 -33.55 -7.39 -93.92
C ALA A 231 -32.45 -6.34 -93.65
N GLY A 232 -32.45 -5.22 -94.38
CA GLY A 232 -31.56 -4.08 -94.12
C GLY A 232 -31.84 -3.41 -92.77
N ALA A 233 -33.10 -3.19 -92.42
CA ALA A 233 -33.51 -2.64 -91.14
C ALA A 233 -33.17 -3.58 -89.97
N GLU A 234 -33.39 -4.88 -90.13
CA GLU A 234 -33.00 -5.91 -89.17
C GLU A 234 -31.48 -5.95 -88.97
N LYS A 235 -30.71 -5.90 -90.05
CA LYS A 235 -29.24 -5.84 -89.99
C LYS A 235 -28.76 -4.61 -89.19
N LEU A 236 -29.32 -3.43 -89.45
CA LEU A 236 -28.98 -2.22 -88.70
C LEU A 236 -29.40 -2.30 -87.22
N SER A 237 -30.57 -2.88 -86.95
CA SER A 237 -31.07 -3.12 -85.58
C SER A 237 -30.15 -4.08 -84.81
N VAL A 238 -29.76 -5.20 -85.41
CA VAL A 238 -28.80 -6.16 -84.84
C VAL A 238 -27.44 -5.51 -84.64
N GLN A 239 -26.96 -4.69 -85.58
CA GLN A 239 -25.70 -3.96 -85.43
C GLN A 239 -25.74 -2.95 -84.28
N ALA A 240 -26.86 -2.24 -84.09
CA ALA A 240 -27.06 -1.33 -82.97
C ALA A 240 -27.10 -2.09 -81.63
N LYS A 241 -27.81 -3.22 -81.55
CA LYS A 241 -27.82 -4.10 -80.37
C LYS A 241 -26.42 -4.63 -80.05
N ASN A 242 -25.66 -5.09 -81.04
CA ASN A 242 -24.28 -5.54 -80.85
C ASN A 242 -23.37 -4.43 -80.32
N LYS A 243 -23.53 -3.19 -80.79
CA LYS A 243 -22.80 -2.04 -80.23
C LYS A 243 -23.19 -1.77 -78.77
N ASN A 244 -24.49 -1.82 -78.46
CA ASN A 244 -24.97 -1.63 -77.09
C ASN A 244 -24.44 -2.71 -76.15
N HIS A 245 -24.54 -3.99 -76.53
CA HIS A 245 -24.01 -5.10 -75.73
C HIS A 245 -22.49 -5.00 -75.53
N LYS A 246 -21.74 -4.49 -76.51
CA LYS A 246 -20.31 -4.23 -76.34
C LYS A 246 -20.04 -3.15 -75.29
N MET A 247 -20.80 -2.05 -75.30
CA MET A 247 -20.68 -1.00 -74.28
C MET A 247 -21.10 -1.50 -72.89
N GLU A 248 -22.20 -2.27 -72.80
CA GLU A 248 -22.66 -2.88 -71.55
C GLU A 248 -21.63 -3.86 -70.99
N PHE A 249 -20.99 -4.66 -71.84
CA PHE A 249 -19.91 -5.56 -71.46
C PHE A 249 -18.70 -4.79 -70.88
N GLU A 250 -18.25 -3.72 -71.56
CA GLU A 250 -17.14 -2.89 -71.08
C GLU A 250 -17.47 -2.20 -69.75
N LEU A 251 -18.70 -1.70 -69.57
CA LEU A 251 -19.16 -1.13 -68.30
C LEU A 251 -19.21 -2.18 -67.18
N SER A 252 -19.71 -3.38 -67.48
CA SER A 252 -19.74 -4.49 -66.52
C SER A 252 -18.33 -4.91 -66.11
N GLU A 253 -17.40 -5.00 -67.07
CA GLU A 253 -16.00 -5.34 -66.80
C GLU A 253 -15.33 -4.28 -65.90
N GLN A 254 -15.59 -2.99 -66.14
CA GLN A 254 -15.10 -1.91 -65.28
C GLN A 254 -15.69 -1.98 -63.87
N ALA A 255 -16.99 -2.27 -63.74
CA ALA A 255 -17.65 -2.43 -62.45
C ALA A 255 -17.04 -3.59 -61.65
N VAL A 256 -16.82 -4.75 -62.29
CA VAL A 256 -16.15 -5.90 -61.65
C VAL A 256 -14.75 -5.54 -61.17
N LYS A 257 -13.97 -4.78 -61.97
CA LYS A 257 -12.64 -4.31 -61.58
C LYS A 257 -12.68 -3.38 -60.36
N GLU A 258 -13.61 -2.43 -60.30
CA GLU A 258 -13.75 -1.56 -59.13
C GLU A 258 -14.23 -2.32 -57.89
N TYR A 259 -15.16 -3.28 -58.01
CA TYR A 259 -15.55 -4.13 -56.88
C TYR A 259 -14.38 -5.00 -56.37
N ALA A 260 -13.57 -5.56 -57.27
CA ALA A 260 -12.37 -6.28 -56.88
C ALA A 260 -11.37 -5.35 -56.14
N ARG A 261 -11.21 -4.11 -56.62
CA ARG A 261 -10.35 -3.10 -55.99
C ARG A 261 -10.86 -2.72 -54.60
N GLN A 262 -12.16 -2.46 -54.44
CA GLN A 262 -12.79 -2.19 -53.15
C GLN A 262 -12.66 -3.37 -52.19
N GLY A 263 -12.88 -4.60 -52.68
CA GLY A 263 -12.69 -5.83 -51.89
C GLY A 263 -11.26 -5.97 -51.37
N LEU A 264 -10.25 -5.62 -52.16
CA LEU A 264 -8.85 -5.61 -51.72
C LEU A 264 -8.59 -4.54 -50.64
N TYR A 265 -9.14 -3.33 -50.78
CA TYR A 265 -9.01 -2.29 -49.75
C TYR A 265 -9.67 -2.69 -48.44
N MET A 266 -10.90 -3.21 -48.50
CA MET A 266 -11.60 -3.71 -47.31
C MET A 266 -10.84 -4.87 -46.65
N SER A 267 -10.33 -5.82 -47.45
CA SER A 267 -9.53 -6.94 -46.93
C SER A 267 -8.25 -6.49 -46.22
N ARG A 268 -7.59 -5.44 -46.72
CA ARG A 268 -6.43 -4.83 -46.03
C ARG A 268 -6.84 -4.17 -44.72
N SER A 269 -7.90 -3.37 -44.74
CA SER A 269 -8.43 -2.71 -43.53
C SER A 269 -8.83 -3.72 -42.45
N VAL A 270 -9.55 -4.78 -42.81
CA VAL A 270 -9.91 -5.88 -41.89
C VAL A 270 -8.67 -6.54 -41.32
N ARG A 271 -7.63 -6.78 -42.13
CA ARG A 271 -6.38 -7.37 -41.67
C ARG A 271 -5.65 -6.47 -40.66
N ASP A 272 -5.59 -5.18 -40.91
CA ASP A 272 -4.91 -4.23 -40.01
C ASP A 272 -5.69 -4.05 -38.71
N LEU A 273 -7.02 -3.93 -38.77
CA LEU A 273 -7.88 -3.96 -37.57
C LEU A 273 -7.74 -5.25 -36.77
N THR A 274 -7.59 -6.40 -37.43
CA THR A 274 -7.37 -7.68 -36.76
C THR A 274 -6.01 -7.73 -36.05
N LYS A 275 -4.96 -7.15 -36.65
CA LYS A 275 -3.65 -7.02 -36.00
C LYS A 275 -3.72 -6.10 -34.78
N ASP A 276 -4.41 -4.97 -34.89
CA ASP A 276 -4.51 -4.02 -33.79
C ASP A 276 -5.39 -4.55 -32.65
N LYS A 277 -6.49 -5.25 -32.98
CA LYS A 277 -7.26 -6.03 -32.00
C LYS A 277 -6.36 -7.01 -31.25
N LYS A 278 -5.54 -7.79 -31.95
CA LYS A 278 -4.63 -8.74 -31.32
C LYS A 278 -3.59 -8.06 -30.41
N LYS A 279 -3.00 -6.94 -30.84
CA LYS A 279 -2.08 -6.17 -29.99
C LYS A 279 -2.77 -5.66 -28.71
N LEU A 280 -4.01 -5.19 -28.81
CA LEU A 280 -4.79 -4.75 -27.66
C LEU A 280 -5.09 -5.91 -26.71
N GLU A 281 -5.43 -7.09 -27.24
CA GLU A 281 -5.63 -8.30 -26.45
C GLU A 281 -4.34 -8.74 -25.73
N ASP A 282 -3.20 -8.72 -26.41
CA ASP A 282 -1.88 -9.05 -25.84
C ASP A 282 -1.48 -8.04 -24.73
N ASN A 283 -1.72 -6.75 -24.96
CA ASN A 283 -1.47 -5.69 -23.98
C ASN A 283 -2.37 -5.85 -22.75
N LEU A 284 -3.67 -6.11 -22.94
CA LEU A 284 -4.62 -6.32 -21.86
C LEU A 284 -4.25 -7.58 -21.05
N SER A 285 -3.87 -8.66 -21.71
CA SER A 285 -3.40 -9.88 -21.05
C SER A 285 -2.18 -9.60 -20.18
N THR A 286 -1.22 -8.81 -20.68
CA THR A 286 -0.04 -8.39 -19.90
C THR A 286 -0.42 -7.58 -18.67
N VAL A 287 -1.30 -6.58 -18.81
CA VAL A 287 -1.78 -5.75 -17.69
C VAL A 287 -2.52 -6.60 -16.65
N VAL A 288 -3.40 -7.49 -17.07
CA VAL A 288 -4.13 -8.40 -16.17
C VAL A 288 -3.16 -9.30 -15.40
N ASN A 289 -2.17 -9.89 -16.08
CA ASN A 289 -1.15 -10.73 -15.43
C ASN A 289 -0.31 -9.95 -14.41
N ASP A 290 0.10 -8.72 -14.76
CA ASP A 290 0.83 -7.84 -13.84
C ASP A 290 -0.01 -7.51 -12.60
N HIS A 291 -1.32 -7.26 -12.76
CA HIS A 291 -2.23 -7.01 -11.65
C HIS A 291 -2.42 -8.24 -10.77
N VAL A 292 -2.60 -9.43 -11.35
CA VAL A 292 -2.70 -10.70 -10.61
C VAL A 292 -1.42 -10.95 -9.80
N GLN A 293 -0.25 -10.72 -10.40
CA GLN A 293 1.03 -10.88 -9.71
C GLN A 293 1.18 -9.87 -8.56
N LYS A 294 0.86 -8.59 -8.78
CA LYS A 294 0.88 -7.56 -7.73
C LYS A 294 -0.06 -7.89 -6.59
N TYR A 295 -1.27 -8.39 -6.90
CA TYR A 295 -2.24 -8.79 -5.90
C TYR A 295 -1.76 -10.00 -5.08
N SER A 296 -1.15 -10.99 -5.73
CA SER A 296 -0.53 -12.13 -5.05
C SER A 296 0.56 -11.70 -4.08
N LEU A 297 1.45 -10.79 -4.48
CA LEU A 297 2.51 -10.26 -3.61
C LEU A 297 1.95 -9.45 -2.44
N LEU A 298 0.88 -8.67 -2.68
CA LEU A 298 0.22 -7.91 -1.62
C LEU A 298 -0.44 -8.83 -0.59
N LEU A 299 -1.09 -9.90 -1.04
CA LEU A 299 -1.66 -10.92 -0.15
C LEU A 299 -0.58 -11.61 0.69
N GLU A 300 0.54 -12.01 0.07
CA GLU A 300 1.66 -12.63 0.78
C GLU A 300 2.24 -11.69 1.84
N ASN A 301 2.49 -10.43 1.49
CA ASN A 301 3.02 -9.43 2.42
C ASN A 301 2.05 -9.16 3.59
N ASN A 302 0.74 -9.08 3.29
CA ASN A 302 -0.28 -8.94 4.34
C ASN A 302 -0.33 -10.16 5.25
N ASN A 303 -0.17 -11.36 4.71
CA ASN A 303 -0.12 -12.59 5.50
C ASN A 303 1.10 -12.61 6.44
N ILE A 304 2.29 -12.24 5.95
CA ILE A 304 3.51 -12.11 6.77
C ILE A 304 3.31 -11.07 7.88
N SER A 305 2.70 -9.92 7.56
CA SER A 305 2.40 -8.86 8.54
C SER A 305 1.40 -9.33 9.60
N LEU A 306 0.36 -10.06 9.20
CA LEU A 306 -0.62 -10.65 10.11
C LEU A 306 0.03 -11.69 11.02
N GLN A 307 0.85 -12.59 10.49
CA GLN A 307 1.62 -13.55 11.28
C GLN A 307 2.53 -12.85 12.30
N GLY A 308 3.26 -11.81 11.86
CA GLY A 308 4.10 -11.01 12.75
C GLY A 308 3.31 -10.34 13.89
N ARG A 309 2.11 -9.82 13.58
CA ARG A 309 1.20 -9.25 14.60
C ARG A 309 0.67 -10.31 15.56
N THR A 310 0.32 -11.50 15.07
CA THR A 310 -0.13 -12.61 15.92
C THR A 310 0.95 -13.01 16.93
N VAL A 311 2.19 -13.19 16.48
CA VAL A 311 3.33 -13.49 17.38
C VAL A 311 3.56 -12.38 18.41
N MET A 312 3.44 -11.10 18.00
CA MET A 312 3.57 -9.98 18.93
C MET A 312 2.45 -9.98 20.00
N VAL A 313 1.22 -10.30 19.61
CA VAL A 313 0.08 -10.41 20.54
C VAL A 313 0.30 -11.55 21.53
N GLU A 314 0.82 -12.69 21.09
CA GLU A 314 1.17 -13.82 21.98
C GLU A 314 2.27 -13.42 22.98
N ASN A 315 3.37 -12.83 22.51
CA ASN A 315 4.45 -12.35 23.38
C ASN A 315 3.95 -11.32 24.43
N LEU A 316 3.04 -10.42 24.03
CA LEU A 316 2.44 -9.46 24.95
C LEU A 316 1.54 -10.14 25.99
N LYS A 317 0.77 -11.16 25.61
CA LYS A 317 -0.05 -11.95 26.55
C LYS A 317 0.84 -12.68 27.56
N ASP A 318 1.93 -13.28 27.12
CA ASP A 318 2.88 -13.97 28.00
C ASP A 318 3.54 -13.00 28.99
N SER A 319 4.00 -11.86 28.50
CA SER A 319 4.54 -10.79 29.34
C SER A 319 3.52 -10.29 30.37
N LEU A 320 2.26 -10.09 29.96
CA LEU A 320 1.18 -9.69 30.86
C LEU A 320 0.91 -10.77 31.92
N SER A 321 0.90 -12.04 31.53
CA SER A 321 0.75 -13.18 32.44
C SER A 321 1.84 -13.20 33.53
N ILE A 322 3.11 -13.03 33.14
CA ILE A 322 4.25 -12.93 34.06
C ILE A 322 4.07 -11.75 35.02
N ARG A 323 3.75 -10.56 34.49
CA ARG A 323 3.52 -9.35 35.32
C ARG A 323 2.36 -9.52 36.30
N ASN A 324 1.30 -10.19 35.89
CA ASN A 324 0.16 -10.46 36.76
C ASN A 324 0.53 -11.44 37.88
N ASN A 325 1.35 -12.45 37.58
CA ASN A 325 1.89 -13.38 38.58
C ASN A 325 2.81 -12.65 39.58
N GLU A 326 3.73 -11.80 39.11
CA GLU A 326 4.58 -10.95 39.96
C GLU A 326 3.74 -10.04 40.87
N LEU A 327 2.70 -9.40 40.31
CA LEU A 327 1.79 -8.55 41.08
C LEU A 327 1.05 -9.33 42.16
N ASN A 328 0.64 -10.56 41.87
CA ASN A 328 -0.02 -11.43 42.85
C ASN A 328 0.94 -11.85 43.97
N GLU A 329 2.20 -12.17 43.65
CA GLU A 329 3.22 -12.47 44.65
C GLU A 329 3.55 -11.24 45.51
N LEU A 330 3.63 -10.05 44.92
CA LEU A 330 3.77 -8.80 45.66
C LEU A 330 2.59 -8.56 46.60
N LYS A 331 1.35 -8.76 46.15
CA LYS A 331 0.14 -8.66 47.00
C LYS A 331 0.19 -9.65 48.17
N LYS A 332 0.60 -10.90 47.93
CA LYS A 332 0.77 -11.92 49.00
C LYS A 332 1.86 -11.50 49.99
N LEU A 333 2.98 -10.97 49.52
CA LEU A 333 4.06 -10.47 50.36
C LEU A 333 3.60 -9.27 51.21
N SER A 334 2.92 -8.29 50.61
CA SER A 334 2.37 -7.14 51.34
C SER A 334 1.38 -7.58 52.43
N ARG A 335 0.50 -8.56 52.15
CA ARG A 335 -0.39 -9.14 53.18
C ARG A 335 0.40 -9.81 54.29
N ARG A 336 1.44 -10.59 53.97
CA ARG A 336 2.32 -11.20 54.99
C ARG A 336 2.95 -10.13 55.88
N ILE A 337 3.55 -9.08 55.30
CA ILE A 337 4.16 -7.99 56.06
C ILE A 337 3.13 -7.31 56.97
N LEU A 338 1.92 -7.06 56.46
CA LEU A 338 0.84 -6.45 57.24
C LEU A 338 0.43 -7.35 58.42
N ASN A 339 0.28 -8.65 58.21
CA ASN A 339 -0.03 -9.60 59.28
C ASN A 339 1.07 -9.64 60.34
N HIS A 340 2.34 -9.72 59.95
CA HIS A 340 3.46 -9.70 60.91
C HIS A 340 3.50 -8.40 61.70
N LYS A 341 3.19 -7.27 61.06
CA LYS A 341 3.04 -5.98 61.74
C LYS A 341 1.92 -6.02 62.77
N GLN A 342 0.73 -6.52 62.40
CA GLN A 342 -0.42 -6.65 63.32
C GLN A 342 -0.12 -7.60 64.49
N GLU A 343 0.60 -8.70 64.24
CA GLU A 343 1.05 -9.63 65.28
C GLU A 343 2.03 -8.94 66.25
N MET A 344 3.01 -8.20 65.74
CA MET A 344 3.92 -7.40 66.58
C MET A 344 3.19 -6.33 67.38
N GLU A 345 2.27 -5.59 66.78
CA GLU A 345 1.44 -4.59 67.47
C GLU A 345 0.63 -5.23 68.59
N SER A 346 -0.02 -6.37 68.31
CA SER A 346 -0.78 -7.14 69.30
C SER A 346 0.11 -7.60 70.45
N PHE A 347 1.30 -8.10 70.13
CA PHE A 347 2.30 -8.50 71.11
C PHE A 347 2.74 -7.33 72.02
N PHE A 348 3.03 -6.16 71.46
CA PHE A 348 3.39 -4.99 72.25
C PHE A 348 2.23 -4.53 73.15
N ILE A 349 1.00 -4.54 72.64
CA ILE A 349 -0.19 -4.19 73.43
C ILE A 349 -0.37 -5.18 74.59
N GLU A 350 -0.21 -6.48 74.33
CA GLU A 350 -0.30 -7.53 75.35
C GLU A 350 0.80 -7.38 76.42
N GLY A 351 2.04 -7.15 76.01
CA GLY A 351 3.16 -6.89 76.92
C GLY A 351 2.94 -5.65 77.79
N ILE A 352 2.43 -4.55 77.21
CA ILE A 352 2.08 -3.34 77.98
C ILE A 352 0.95 -3.62 78.98
N LYS A 353 -0.07 -4.40 78.58
CA LYS A 353 -1.16 -4.81 79.49
C LYS A 353 -0.62 -5.65 80.65
N GLN A 354 0.28 -6.59 80.38
CA GLN A 354 0.89 -7.42 81.41
C GLN A 354 1.68 -6.57 82.42
N VAL A 355 2.56 -5.67 81.95
CA VAL A 355 3.31 -4.74 82.82
C VAL A 355 2.38 -3.85 83.64
N LYS A 356 1.27 -3.40 83.06
CA LYS A 356 0.25 -2.62 83.78
C LYS A 356 -0.39 -3.45 84.89
N ASN A 357 -0.73 -4.70 84.62
CA ASN A 357 -1.32 -5.64 85.59
C ASN A 357 -0.34 -5.99 86.72
N GLU A 358 0.94 -6.23 86.40
CA GLU A 358 1.98 -6.47 87.40
C GLU A 358 2.18 -5.23 88.29
N LYS A 359 2.20 -4.03 87.72
CA LYS A 359 2.25 -2.77 88.50
C LYS A 359 1.02 -2.57 89.38
N SER A 360 -0.19 -2.94 88.94
CA SER A 360 -1.38 -2.84 89.78
C SER A 360 -1.35 -3.86 90.92
N LEU A 361 -0.94 -5.11 90.64
CA LEU A 361 -0.74 -6.13 91.67
C LEU A 361 0.33 -5.70 92.68
N HIS A 362 1.46 -5.14 92.22
CA HIS A 362 2.52 -4.69 93.12
C HIS A 362 2.06 -3.53 94.00
N LYS A 363 1.25 -2.60 93.46
CA LYS A 363 0.58 -1.57 94.27
C LYS A 363 -0.38 -2.15 95.30
N GLU A 364 -1.18 -3.16 94.92
CA GLU A 364 -2.05 -3.86 95.86
C GLU A 364 -1.24 -4.56 96.97
N PHE A 365 -0.14 -5.22 96.61
CA PHE A 365 0.79 -5.84 97.56
C PHE A 365 1.46 -4.81 98.48
N GLU A 366 1.96 -3.69 97.96
CA GLU A 366 2.53 -2.59 98.77
C GLU A 366 1.47 -1.98 99.71
N THR A 367 0.21 -1.83 99.26
CA THR A 367 -0.88 -1.39 100.14
C THR A 367 -1.29 -2.45 101.18
N SER A 368 -1.03 -3.73 100.92
CA SER A 368 -1.28 -4.82 101.87
C SER A 368 -0.13 -5.06 102.85
N GLU A 369 1.13 -4.84 102.44
CA GLU A 369 2.32 -4.90 103.32
C GLU A 369 2.44 -3.66 104.22
N ALA A 370 1.91 -2.51 103.80
CA ALA A 370 1.76 -1.34 104.68
C ALA A 370 0.73 -1.55 105.82
N PHE A 371 -0.06 -2.64 105.80
CA PHE A 371 -1.09 -2.91 106.80
C PHE A 371 -0.76 -4.06 107.77
N ILE A 372 0.31 -4.84 107.57
CA ILE A 372 0.63 -5.96 108.46
C ILE A 372 2.12 -5.99 108.83
N GLN A 373 2.52 -5.04 109.69
CA GLN A 373 3.51 -5.33 110.72
C GLN A 373 2.80 -6.02 111.89
N THR A 374 2.95 -7.34 112.03
CA THR A 374 3.19 -8.04 113.31
C THR A 374 3.34 -9.56 113.07
N PRO A 375 4.09 -10.27 113.94
CA PRO A 375 4.78 -11.52 113.60
C PRO A 375 4.02 -12.78 114.04
N ARG A 376 4.22 -13.92 113.36
CA ARG A 376 4.23 -15.26 113.99
C ARG A 376 4.65 -16.42 113.07
N LYS A 377 5.75 -17.06 113.48
CA LYS A 377 6.08 -18.50 113.62
C LYS A 377 5.38 -19.58 112.76
N ASN A 378 6.25 -20.40 112.16
CA ASN A 378 6.31 -21.88 112.10
C ASN A 378 5.13 -22.69 111.51
N THR A 379 5.39 -23.42 110.42
CA THR A 379 5.36 -24.90 110.22
C THR A 379 5.46 -25.16 108.71
N GLU A 380 6.57 -25.68 108.17
CA GLU A 380 6.92 -27.11 108.01
C GLU A 380 5.97 -27.98 107.16
N LEU A 381 6.61 -28.73 106.25
CA LEU A 381 6.24 -29.99 105.60
C LEU A 381 5.50 -29.97 104.23
N ALA A 382 6.36 -30.10 103.21
CA ALA A 382 6.44 -31.26 102.30
C ALA A 382 5.27 -31.59 101.35
N ALA A 383 5.54 -31.44 100.04
CA ALA A 383 5.32 -32.45 98.99
C ALA A 383 5.99 -31.94 97.70
N SER A 384 7.14 -32.53 97.33
CA SER A 384 7.25 -33.53 96.24
C SER A 384 7.00 -32.91 94.85
N SER A 385 8.05 -32.66 94.07
CA SER A 385 8.77 -33.65 93.24
C SER A 385 7.90 -34.14 92.07
N LEU A 386 8.50 -34.14 90.87
CA LEU A 386 7.94 -34.41 89.53
C LEU A 386 7.35 -33.13 88.91
N LEU A 387 8.01 -32.46 87.95
CA LEU A 387 8.13 -32.93 86.57
C LEU A 387 9.40 -32.40 85.89
N TYR A 388 10.54 -32.97 86.27
CA TYR A 388 11.73 -33.03 85.45
C TYR A 388 11.58 -34.26 84.53
N ASN A 389 10.94 -34.10 83.37
CA ASN A 389 11.03 -35.00 82.20
C ASN A 389 9.94 -34.67 81.16
N ARG A 390 10.24 -33.75 80.23
CA ARG A 390 9.58 -33.75 78.91
C ARG A 390 10.41 -33.05 77.84
N SER A 391 11.67 -33.46 77.68
CA SER A 391 12.59 -32.87 76.69
C SER A 391 12.72 -33.60 75.36
N MET A 392 12.04 -34.71 75.07
CA MET A 392 12.33 -35.47 73.83
C MET A 392 11.08 -36.07 73.20
N GLN A 393 10.32 -35.25 72.47
CA GLN A 393 9.47 -35.68 71.35
C GLN A 393 8.66 -34.46 70.88
N LEU A 394 9.11 -33.84 69.78
CA LEU A 394 8.32 -33.19 68.72
C LEU A 394 9.27 -32.40 67.80
N MET A 395 10.32 -33.08 67.35
CA MET A 395 10.96 -32.75 66.07
C MET A 395 10.04 -33.33 65.00
N ASN A 396 9.12 -32.52 64.49
CA ASN A 396 8.61 -32.56 63.11
C ASN A 396 7.53 -31.49 62.93
N GLU A 397 7.86 -30.53 62.06
CA GLU A 397 6.96 -29.69 61.28
C GLU A 397 5.77 -29.07 62.03
N ARG A 398 6.03 -28.06 62.86
CA ARG A 398 4.97 -27.14 63.31
C ARG A 398 5.43 -25.70 63.26
N ASN A 399 4.58 -24.88 62.65
CA ASN A 399 4.59 -23.43 62.72
C ASN A 399 4.79 -22.99 64.18
N PHE A 400 6.01 -22.57 64.52
CA PHE A 400 6.33 -22.02 65.83
C PHE A 400 5.61 -20.67 65.96
N THR A 401 4.51 -20.65 66.71
CA THR A 401 3.83 -19.42 67.07
C THR A 401 4.53 -18.80 68.28
N PHE A 402 4.84 -17.50 68.18
CA PHE A 402 5.58 -16.70 69.17
C PHE A 402 4.96 -16.76 70.58
N SER A 403 3.66 -17.06 70.66
CA SER A 403 2.90 -17.22 71.90
C SER A 403 3.43 -18.34 72.81
N SER A 404 4.03 -19.38 72.24
CA SER A 404 4.48 -20.58 72.97
C SER A 404 5.82 -20.46 73.68
N LEU A 405 6.57 -19.37 73.44
CA LEU A 405 7.90 -19.15 74.01
C LEU A 405 7.83 -18.69 75.47
N ASN A 406 8.78 -19.14 76.30
CA ASN A 406 8.93 -18.64 77.66
C ASN A 406 9.41 -17.18 77.64
N TRP A 407 9.33 -16.45 78.77
CA TRP A 407 9.71 -15.04 78.81
C TRP A 407 11.18 -14.76 78.47
N GLU A 408 12.12 -15.55 78.98
CA GLU A 408 13.56 -15.44 78.64
C GLU A 408 13.82 -15.70 77.16
N GLU A 409 13.08 -16.64 76.56
CA GLU A 409 13.16 -16.92 75.12
C GLU A 409 12.55 -15.77 74.31
N LYS A 410 11.42 -15.20 74.74
CA LYS A 410 10.79 -14.02 74.14
C LYS A 410 11.69 -12.80 74.23
N GLU A 411 12.34 -12.59 75.37
CA GLU A 411 13.30 -11.51 75.59
C GLU A 411 14.54 -11.70 74.73
N SER A 412 15.08 -12.91 74.64
CA SER A 412 16.23 -13.23 73.79
C SER A 412 15.92 -12.98 72.32
N VAL A 413 14.75 -13.43 71.84
CA VAL A 413 14.31 -13.17 70.46
C VAL A 413 14.05 -11.68 70.23
N MET A 414 13.49 -10.94 71.21
CA MET A 414 13.35 -9.49 71.12
C MET A 414 14.70 -8.76 71.09
N ARG A 415 15.68 -9.17 71.89
CA ARG A 415 17.03 -8.61 71.86
C ARG A 415 17.70 -8.88 70.51
N ILE A 416 17.52 -10.07 69.95
CA ILE A 416 18.02 -10.42 68.61
C ILE A 416 17.31 -9.60 67.52
N LEU A 417 15.98 -9.45 67.59
CA LEU A 417 15.20 -8.66 66.64
C LEU A 417 15.56 -7.17 66.69
N LEU A 418 15.67 -6.59 67.89
CA LEU A 418 16.09 -5.19 68.07
C LEU A 418 17.53 -5.00 67.59
N SER A 419 18.42 -5.96 67.85
CA SER A 419 19.79 -5.92 67.32
C SER A 419 19.81 -6.01 65.78
N ARG A 420 18.92 -6.81 65.19
CA ARG A 420 18.82 -6.96 63.74
C ARG A 420 18.18 -5.74 63.06
N ILE A 421 17.15 -5.14 63.67
CA ILE A 421 16.49 -3.91 63.20
C ILE A 421 17.43 -2.71 63.32
N ASN A 422 18.24 -2.64 64.38
CA ASN A 422 19.23 -1.59 64.59
C ASN A 422 20.54 -1.84 63.82
N GLY A 423 20.61 -2.90 63.00
CA GLY A 423 21.78 -3.22 62.17
C GLY A 423 23.02 -3.66 62.94
N THR A 424 22.90 -4.06 64.21
CA THR A 424 24.01 -4.41 65.09
C THR A 424 24.31 -5.90 65.17
N SER A 425 23.65 -6.76 64.40
CA SER A 425 23.95 -8.20 64.43
C SER A 425 25.27 -8.54 63.71
N GLU A 426 26.34 -8.79 64.48
CA GLU A 426 27.54 -9.50 64.02
C GLU A 426 27.17 -10.92 63.57
N ASN A 427 27.10 -11.14 62.26
CA ASN A 427 26.93 -12.46 61.65
C ASN A 427 28.23 -13.28 61.81
N LYS A 428 28.37 -14.06 62.88
CA LYS A 428 29.50 -14.99 63.06
C LYS A 428 29.26 -16.40 62.50
N TYR A 429 28.11 -16.66 61.87
CA TYR A 429 27.82 -17.94 61.22
C TYR A 429 27.10 -17.76 59.89
N SER A 430 27.83 -17.41 58.82
CA SER A 430 27.37 -17.71 57.46
C SER A 430 28.56 -17.73 56.50
N THR A 431 29.41 -18.74 56.67
CA THR A 431 30.38 -19.15 55.66
C THR A 431 30.57 -20.65 55.78
N GLN A 432 29.56 -21.44 55.41
CA GLN A 432 29.76 -22.82 54.99
C GLN A 432 28.72 -23.21 53.94
N HIS A 433 29.25 -23.54 52.76
CA HIS A 433 28.80 -24.58 51.83
C HIS A 433 27.32 -24.68 51.48
N TYR A 434 26.96 -24.31 50.25
CA TYR A 434 26.45 -25.26 49.25
C TYR A 434 26.88 -24.80 47.86
N ASP A 435 27.72 -25.62 47.25
CA ASP A 435 27.94 -25.65 45.81
C ASP A 435 27.93 -27.13 45.42
N LYS A 436 27.32 -27.42 44.25
CA LYS A 436 27.37 -28.70 43.50
C LYS A 436 26.43 -29.83 43.95
N ASP A 437 25.30 -29.93 43.25
CA ASP A 437 25.04 -31.03 42.28
C ASP A 437 23.53 -31.17 42.02
N PHE A 438 23.07 -30.53 40.93
CA PHE A 438 21.98 -31.06 40.11
C PHE A 438 22.32 -30.77 38.65
N GLY A 439 23.03 -31.72 38.04
CA GLY A 439 23.22 -31.78 36.61
C GLY A 439 21.93 -32.17 35.91
N LEU A 440 21.54 -31.37 34.92
CA LEU A 440 20.74 -31.81 33.78
C LEU A 440 21.32 -31.12 32.54
N THR A 441 22.44 -31.67 32.08
CA THR A 441 22.93 -31.53 30.71
C THR A 441 22.12 -32.47 29.81
N GLN A 442 21.14 -31.92 29.12
CA GLN A 442 20.71 -32.36 27.80
C GLN A 442 20.78 -31.09 26.93
N SER A 443 21.95 -30.75 26.40
CA SER A 443 22.37 -31.15 25.05
C SER A 443 21.25 -30.98 24.01
N ILE A 444 20.91 -29.73 23.72
CA ILE A 444 20.45 -29.33 22.38
C ILE A 444 21.32 -28.14 21.96
N MET A 445 21.93 -28.31 20.80
CA MET A 445 22.92 -27.45 20.18
C MET A 445 22.43 -26.01 20.01
N VAL A 446 23.17 -25.05 20.56
CA VAL A 446 23.18 -23.67 20.06
C VAL A 446 24.64 -23.22 19.95
N ASN A 447 25.34 -23.80 18.97
CA ASN A 447 26.56 -23.25 18.38
C ASN A 447 26.44 -23.46 16.86
N ASN A 448 25.72 -22.55 16.22
CA ASN A 448 25.87 -22.15 14.82
C ASN A 448 24.89 -21.00 14.52
N LEU A 449 25.18 -19.83 15.09
CA LEU A 449 24.78 -18.57 14.49
C LEU A 449 26.07 -17.78 14.31
N GLY A 450 26.76 -18.15 13.23
CA GLY A 450 27.83 -17.37 12.68
C GLY A 450 27.38 -15.94 12.46
N GLN A 451 28.37 -15.07 12.49
CA GLN A 451 28.32 -13.69 12.04
C GLN A 451 27.55 -13.56 10.72
N ALA A 452 26.23 -13.39 10.80
CA ALA A 452 25.47 -12.79 9.72
C ALA A 452 25.68 -11.29 9.89
N SER A 453 26.60 -10.76 9.09
CA SER A 453 26.73 -9.33 8.84
C SER A 453 25.33 -8.71 8.67
N PRO A 454 25.11 -7.47 9.13
CA PRO A 454 23.85 -6.78 8.85
C PRO A 454 23.61 -6.86 7.34
N PRO A 455 22.38 -7.17 6.88
CA PRO A 455 22.11 -7.23 5.47
C PRO A 455 22.54 -5.89 4.89
N ARG A 456 23.60 -5.90 4.08
CA ARG A 456 23.91 -4.77 3.19
C ARG A 456 22.61 -4.54 2.46
N VAL A 457 21.97 -3.42 2.78
CA VAL A 457 20.93 -2.80 1.97
C VAL A 457 21.62 -2.51 0.64
N ILE A 458 21.61 -3.50 -0.24
CA ILE A 458 21.95 -3.30 -1.64
C ILE A 458 20.89 -2.32 -2.12
N HIS A 459 21.33 -1.10 -2.39
CA HIS A 459 20.58 -0.05 -3.06
C HIS A 459 19.85 -0.60 -4.30
N SER A 460 18.65 -1.15 -4.10
CA SER A 460 17.70 -1.48 -5.16
C SER A 460 17.04 -0.21 -5.72
N THR A 461 17.23 0.93 -5.06
CA THR A 461 16.89 2.27 -5.56
C THR A 461 17.60 2.61 -6.88
N ILE A 462 18.77 2.04 -7.19
CA ILE A 462 19.44 2.28 -8.48
C ILE A 462 18.77 1.50 -9.63
N LYS A 463 18.19 0.32 -9.36
CA LYS A 463 17.48 -0.46 -10.39
C LYS A 463 16.10 0.14 -10.69
N ASN A 464 15.41 0.67 -9.69
CA ASN A 464 14.16 1.41 -9.91
C ASN A 464 14.38 2.76 -10.60
N HIS A 465 15.48 3.46 -10.34
CA HIS A 465 15.79 4.69 -11.07
C HIS A 465 16.15 4.42 -12.54
N LYS A 466 16.86 3.31 -12.83
CA LYS A 466 17.17 2.91 -14.22
C LYS A 466 15.93 2.40 -14.97
N ALA A 467 14.99 1.76 -14.28
CA ALA A 467 13.68 1.37 -14.84
C ALA A 467 12.77 2.59 -15.09
N GLN A 468 12.72 3.55 -14.14
CA GLN A 468 11.99 4.81 -14.32
C GLN A 468 12.61 5.70 -15.40
N GLN A 469 13.94 5.73 -15.55
CA GLN A 469 14.59 6.45 -16.66
C GLN A 469 14.38 5.76 -18.01
N ARG A 470 14.32 4.42 -18.06
CA ARG A 470 13.91 3.69 -19.28
C ARG A 470 12.45 3.95 -19.64
N TYR A 471 11.56 4.05 -18.64
CA TYR A 471 10.16 4.40 -18.86
C TYR A 471 10.01 5.86 -19.34
N LYS A 472 10.74 6.81 -18.74
CA LYS A 472 10.82 8.20 -19.24
C LYS A 472 11.34 8.27 -20.67
N HIS A 473 12.39 7.52 -21.04
CA HIS A 473 12.89 7.50 -22.43
C HIS A 473 11.93 6.82 -23.43
N MET A 474 11.19 5.78 -23.03
CA MET A 474 10.18 5.15 -23.88
C MET A 474 8.98 6.07 -24.12
N VAL A 475 8.51 6.77 -23.09
CA VAL A 475 7.41 7.76 -23.21
C VAL A 475 7.86 8.98 -24.01
N SER A 476 9.11 9.44 -23.83
CA SER A 476 9.68 10.57 -24.59
C SER A 476 9.89 10.27 -26.07
N ASN A 477 10.23 9.01 -26.42
CA ASN A 477 10.39 8.58 -27.81
C ASN A 477 9.06 8.25 -28.50
N SER A 478 8.00 7.93 -27.75
CA SER A 478 6.66 7.76 -28.31
C SER A 478 5.94 9.08 -28.60
N LEU A 479 6.47 10.20 -28.10
CA LEU A 479 5.93 11.56 -28.29
C LEU A 479 6.73 12.43 -29.28
N ARG A 480 7.75 11.88 -29.96
CA ARG A 480 8.43 12.54 -31.09
C ARG A 480 8.29 11.74 -32.37
N ALA A 481 7.51 12.33 -33.28
CA ALA A 481 7.53 12.20 -34.74
C ALA A 481 6.17 11.79 -35.34
N VAL A 482 5.18 12.68 -35.22
CA VAL A 482 4.26 12.91 -36.33
C VAL A 482 4.74 14.19 -37.01
N PRO A 483 5.37 14.13 -38.20
CA PRO A 483 5.72 15.34 -38.92
C PRO A 483 4.43 16.07 -39.37
N PRO A 484 4.44 17.41 -39.45
CA PRO A 484 3.28 18.18 -39.86
C PRO A 484 2.97 17.88 -41.33
N VAL A 485 1.76 17.36 -41.58
CA VAL A 485 1.22 17.23 -42.93
C VAL A 485 0.93 18.65 -43.43
N THR A 486 1.84 19.17 -44.25
CA THR A 486 1.58 20.34 -45.09
C THR A 486 0.76 19.92 -46.30
N PRO A 487 -0.16 20.77 -46.80
CA PRO A 487 -0.93 20.47 -47.99
C PRO A 487 -0.05 20.71 -49.23
N GLN A 488 0.57 19.66 -49.77
CA GLN A 488 1.19 19.73 -51.08
C GLN A 488 0.15 19.56 -52.18
N THR A 489 0.03 20.64 -52.95
CA THR A 489 -0.58 20.71 -54.28
C THR A 489 0.02 19.67 -55.23
N GLY A 490 -0.85 19.10 -56.05
CA GLY A 490 -0.53 18.01 -56.95
C GLY A 490 0.62 18.31 -57.92
N ARG A 491 1.62 17.43 -57.92
CA ARG A 491 2.46 17.16 -59.08
C ARG A 491 2.56 15.65 -59.30
N ARG A 492 2.15 15.24 -60.50
CA ARG A 492 2.23 13.88 -61.06
C ARG A 492 3.66 13.34 -61.01
N PRO A 493 3.88 12.05 -60.68
CA PRO A 493 5.12 11.38 -61.05
C PRO A 493 5.01 10.79 -62.46
N ARG A 494 6.01 11.12 -63.29
CA ARG A 494 6.37 10.38 -64.50
C ARG A 494 6.87 8.99 -64.08
N SER A 495 6.20 7.94 -64.53
CA SER A 495 6.71 6.58 -64.49
C SER A 495 7.82 6.41 -65.55
N ARG A 496 9.03 6.10 -65.07
CA ARG A 496 10.10 5.46 -65.84
C ARG A 496 10.09 3.98 -65.44
N SER A 497 9.83 3.11 -66.40
CA SER A 497 10.14 1.67 -66.36
C SER A 497 10.58 1.31 -67.77
N SER A 498 11.88 1.23 -68.03
CA SER A 498 12.69 0.00 -67.95
C SER A 498 12.15 -1.09 -68.88
N SER A 499 12.88 -1.21 -69.98
CA SER A 499 12.87 -2.23 -71.01
C SER A 499 12.78 -3.66 -70.50
N THR A 500 11.88 -4.44 -71.08
CA THR A 500 12.11 -5.86 -71.38
C THR A 500 11.55 -6.10 -72.79
N GLY A 501 12.47 -6.43 -73.70
CA GLY A 501 12.15 -6.73 -75.08
C GLY A 501 11.57 -8.13 -75.20
N ILE A 502 10.50 -8.26 -75.99
CA ILE A 502 10.19 -9.48 -76.73
C ILE A 502 9.70 -9.05 -78.11
N SER A 503 10.48 -9.43 -79.11
CA SER A 503 10.21 -9.31 -80.53
C SER A 503 8.99 -10.16 -80.93
N ARG A 504 8.10 -9.62 -81.79
CA ARG A 504 7.71 -10.26 -83.07
C ARG A 504 6.63 -9.44 -83.82
N ALA A 505 6.98 -9.15 -85.09
CA ALA A 505 6.19 -9.21 -86.32
C ALA A 505 4.83 -8.47 -86.37
N SER A 506 4.74 -7.37 -87.13
CA SER A 506 4.36 -7.34 -88.57
C SER A 506 2.84 -7.30 -88.80
N SER A 507 2.30 -6.12 -89.12
CA SER A 507 1.46 -5.94 -90.32
C SER A 507 1.16 -4.46 -90.55
N ALA A 508 1.52 -4.02 -91.76
CA ALA A 508 1.24 -2.71 -92.32
C ALA A 508 -0.25 -2.49 -92.67
N GLY A 509 -0.58 -1.23 -92.92
CA GLY A 509 -1.85 -0.75 -93.45
C GLY A 509 -2.58 0.13 -92.43
N SER A 510 -3.11 1.30 -92.74
CA SER A 510 -3.18 2.06 -93.97
C SER A 510 -3.71 3.45 -93.60
N SER A 511 -3.18 4.48 -94.28
CA SER A 511 -3.71 5.84 -94.36
C SER A 511 -5.25 5.90 -94.44
N TYR A 512 -5.89 6.85 -93.76
CA TYR A 512 -6.73 7.90 -94.36
C TYR A 512 -7.06 8.98 -93.33
N ARG A 513 -6.50 10.17 -93.54
CA ARG A 513 -6.99 11.45 -93.00
C ARG A 513 -8.25 11.83 -93.77
N TYR A 514 -9.32 12.17 -93.07
CA TYR A 514 -10.35 13.06 -93.61
C TYR A 514 -10.49 14.30 -92.72
N ASN A 515 -10.10 15.42 -93.32
CA ASN A 515 -10.47 16.78 -92.98
C ASN A 515 -11.86 17.04 -93.56
N LEU A 516 -12.82 17.43 -92.72
CA LEU A 516 -14.03 18.21 -93.02
C LEU A 516 -14.41 18.80 -91.64
N GLY A 517 -14.60 20.09 -91.42
CA GLY A 517 -15.11 21.14 -92.29
C GLY A 517 -16.17 21.89 -91.47
N SER A 518 -15.94 23.19 -91.27
CA SER A 518 -16.69 24.15 -90.46
C SER A 518 -18.22 24.23 -90.68
N ARG A 519 -18.95 24.59 -89.61
CA ARG A 519 -20.14 25.49 -89.57
C ARG A 519 -20.54 25.64 -88.09
N MET A 520 -20.20 26.72 -87.39
CA MET A 520 -20.86 28.03 -87.35
C MET A 520 -22.36 27.95 -86.99
N THR A 521 -22.68 28.23 -85.71
CA THR A 521 -23.81 29.07 -85.30
C THR A 521 -23.49 29.71 -83.95
N GLN A 522 -23.42 31.04 -83.97
CA GLN A 522 -23.48 31.90 -82.79
C GLN A 522 -24.93 31.96 -82.32
N VAL A 523 -25.17 31.82 -81.02
CA VAL A 523 -26.38 32.35 -80.35
C VAL A 523 -25.94 32.94 -79.01
N THR A 524 -25.70 34.25 -79.04
CA THR A 524 -26.18 35.28 -78.10
C THR A 524 -26.52 34.90 -76.65
N THR A 525 -25.66 35.41 -75.75
CA THR A 525 -25.96 36.29 -74.58
C THR A 525 -26.99 35.93 -73.50
N ALA A 526 -26.47 35.99 -72.25
CA ALA A 526 -27.07 36.44 -70.98
C ALA A 526 -27.49 35.34 -69.96
N PRO A 527 -27.55 35.65 -68.65
CA PRO A 527 -26.37 35.86 -67.80
C PRO A 527 -26.40 35.05 -66.48
N ASN A 528 -25.24 35.04 -65.82
CA ASN A 528 -24.98 34.63 -64.43
C ASN A 528 -26.11 34.99 -63.46
N ASN A 529 -26.73 33.98 -62.83
CA ASN A 529 -27.64 34.16 -61.70
C ASN A 529 -27.66 32.92 -60.76
N ILE A 530 -26.49 32.42 -60.34
CA ILE A 530 -26.40 31.39 -59.27
C ILE A 530 -25.23 31.68 -58.32
N LEU A 531 -25.02 32.94 -57.93
CA LEU A 531 -24.08 33.32 -56.85
C LEU A 531 -24.61 34.52 -56.03
N ARG A 532 -25.90 34.49 -55.62
CA ARG A 532 -26.45 35.51 -54.70
C ARG A 532 -27.61 35.03 -53.81
N LEU A 533 -27.52 33.80 -53.29
CA LEU A 533 -28.48 33.25 -52.32
C LEU A 533 -27.80 32.50 -51.16
N LEU A 534 -26.66 33.01 -50.66
CA LEU A 534 -26.01 32.52 -49.43
C LEU A 534 -25.34 33.67 -48.65
N ALA A 535 -26.01 34.82 -48.53
CA ALA A 535 -25.53 35.95 -47.73
C ALA A 535 -26.59 36.63 -46.85
N GLU A 536 -27.77 36.01 -46.69
CA GLU A 536 -28.82 36.51 -45.80
C GLU A 536 -29.36 35.33 -44.98
N GLU A 537 -28.72 35.07 -43.86
CA GLU A 537 -29.31 34.49 -42.63
C GLU A 537 -28.18 34.48 -41.58
N GLY A 538 -27.84 35.70 -41.16
CA GLY A 538 -26.95 35.99 -40.05
C GLY A 538 -27.68 36.90 -39.07
N GLU A 539 -28.57 36.32 -38.27
CA GLU A 539 -29.06 36.92 -37.04
C GLU A 539 -29.06 35.85 -35.94
N PHE A 540 -28.03 35.88 -35.10
CA PHE A 540 -28.11 35.51 -33.69
C PHE A 540 -27.05 36.33 -32.95
N THR A 541 -27.50 37.35 -32.23
CA THR A 541 -26.85 37.93 -31.05
C THR A 541 -26.97 36.98 -29.88
#